data_AF-A0A915AK30-F1
#
_entry.id   AF-A0A915AK30-F1
#
_cell.length_a   1.000
_cell.length_b   1.000
_cell.length_c   1.000
_cell.angle_alpha   90.00
_cell.angle_beta   90.00
_cell.angle_gamma   90.00
#
_symmetry.space_group_name_H-M   'P 1'
#
loop_
_entity.id
_entity.type
_entity.pdbx_description
1 polymer ?
#
loop_
_entity_poly.entity_id
_entity_poly.type
_entity_poly.pdbx_seq_one_letter_code
_entity_poly.pdbx_strand_id
1 'polypeptide(L)'
;MITSITRPNANGEIRSLNEGEIFPLHGVTTRQENEAISSLKKPASSRSENEKNIRRQKRAKRKIKQLIDRWIQITLTKGVSGLQEEFASLAGTVDPALIRVFLQNSSTGRNRYRAPLPTTVYDFWQMVLQNGSCVVVMLCGIKENENSTCFEYWPQKAGTSVRFDDITVK
;
A
#
# COMPACT_ATOMS: atom_id res chain seq x y z
N MET A 1 -2.47 16.24 9.03
CA MET A 1 -2.05 14.82 9.05
C MET A 1 -2.56 14.21 10.33
N ILE A 2 -2.94 12.94 10.29
CA ILE A 2 -3.36 12.18 11.47
C ILE A 2 -2.11 11.81 12.25
N THR A 3 -2.09 12.18 13.51
CA THR A 3 -1.04 11.98 14.51
C THR A 3 -1.39 10.85 15.48
N SER A 4 -2.69 10.65 15.77
CA SER A 4 -3.13 9.56 16.65
C SER A 4 -4.58 9.14 16.42
N ILE A 5 -4.85 7.87 16.65
CA ILE A 5 -6.22 7.30 16.68
C ILE A 5 -6.38 6.61 18.04
N THR A 6 -7.36 7.01 18.83
CA THR A 6 -7.58 6.47 20.18
C THR A 6 -9.00 5.98 20.38
N ARG A 7 -9.15 4.80 20.99
CA ARG A 7 -10.43 4.24 21.43
C ARG A 7 -10.32 3.74 22.88
N PRO A 8 -11.11 4.26 23.83
CA PRO A 8 -11.17 3.72 25.17
C PRO A 8 -11.91 2.37 25.17
N ASN A 9 -11.44 1.42 25.97
CA ASN A 9 -12.16 0.16 26.22
C ASN A 9 -13.14 0.30 27.40
N ALA A 10 -13.95 -0.74 27.65
CA ALA A 10 -14.94 -0.74 28.74
C ALA A 10 -14.34 -0.53 30.14
N ASN A 11 -13.03 -0.74 30.31
CA ASN A 11 -12.29 -0.57 31.56
C ASN A 11 -11.53 0.77 31.62
N GLY A 12 -11.64 1.62 30.60
CA GLY A 12 -10.95 2.90 30.49
C GLY A 12 -9.52 2.84 29.93
N GLU A 13 -8.99 1.66 29.54
CA GLU A 13 -7.69 1.56 28.87
C GLU A 13 -7.82 2.02 27.42
N ILE A 14 -6.84 2.80 26.95
CA ILE A 14 -6.88 3.41 25.62
C ILE A 14 -6.11 2.51 24.65
N ARG A 15 -6.80 1.99 23.62
CA ARG A 15 -6.13 1.50 22.42
C ARG A 15 -5.75 2.71 21.58
N SER A 16 -4.45 2.94 21.39
CA SER A 16 -3.92 4.01 20.56
C SER A 16 -3.14 3.46 19.38
N LEU A 17 -3.17 4.18 18.26
CA LEU A 17 -2.22 4.04 17.17
C LEU A 17 -1.58 5.42 16.95
N ASN A 18 -0.30 5.53 17.29
CA ASN A 18 0.44 6.79 17.22
C ASN A 18 1.38 6.83 16.02
N GLU A 19 1.67 8.05 15.53
CA GLU A 19 2.69 8.27 14.52
C GLU A 19 4.05 7.70 14.97
N GLY A 20 4.61 6.77 14.20
CA GLY A 20 5.91 6.14 14.48
C GLY A 20 5.88 4.82 15.25
N GLU A 21 4.72 4.36 15.73
CA GLU A 21 4.59 3.01 16.33
C GLU A 21 4.56 1.94 15.21
N ILE A 22 5.73 1.37 14.92
CA ILE A 22 5.84 0.18 14.07
C ILE A 22 5.34 -1.01 14.90
N PHE A 23 4.16 -1.53 14.59
CA PHE A 23 3.76 -2.83 15.13
C PHE A 23 4.76 -3.88 14.69
N PRO A 24 5.34 -4.69 15.61
CA PRO A 24 6.10 -5.85 15.19
C PRO A 24 5.16 -6.74 14.40
N LEU A 25 5.40 -6.83 13.09
CA LEU A 25 4.85 -7.89 12.26
C LEU A 25 5.09 -9.19 13.03
N HIS A 26 4.02 -9.84 13.49
CA HIS A 26 4.13 -11.08 14.23
C HIS A 26 5.05 -12.05 13.45
N GLY A 27 6.23 -12.33 14.01
CA GLY A 27 7.04 -13.49 13.65
C GLY A 27 8.08 -13.35 12.53
N VAL A 28 8.87 -12.27 12.47
CA VAL A 28 10.19 -12.34 11.81
C VAL A 28 11.29 -11.90 12.78
N THR A 29 11.81 -12.89 13.50
CA THR A 29 13.03 -12.76 14.29
C THR A 29 14.25 -12.78 13.36
N THR A 30 14.98 -11.68 13.29
CA THR A 30 16.40 -11.66 12.91
C THR A 30 17.09 -10.73 13.92
N ARG A 31 17.48 -11.23 15.09
CA ARG A 31 18.72 -11.98 15.40
C ARG A 31 19.94 -11.37 14.70
N GLN A 32 20.64 -10.51 15.45
CA GLN A 32 22.10 -10.45 15.56
C GLN A 32 22.90 -11.07 14.40
N GLU A 33 23.12 -10.33 13.32
CA GLU A 33 24.14 -10.65 12.30
C GLU A 33 24.95 -9.42 11.85
N ASN A 34 25.18 -8.46 12.76
CA ASN A 34 25.99 -7.27 12.45
C ASN A 34 27.43 -7.28 12.98
N GLU A 35 27.94 -8.38 13.58
CA GLU A 35 29.27 -8.36 14.21
C GLU A 35 30.31 -9.33 13.63
N ALA A 36 30.01 -10.12 12.59
CA ALA A 36 30.95 -11.10 12.04
C ALA A 36 31.57 -10.76 10.67
N ILE A 37 31.52 -9.51 10.22
CA ILE A 37 32.15 -9.07 8.95
C ILE A 37 33.22 -8.01 9.23
N SER A 38 34.16 -8.28 10.13
CA SER A 38 35.36 -7.44 10.30
C SER A 38 36.67 -8.15 9.98
N SER A 39 36.66 -9.46 9.73
CA SER A 39 37.89 -10.24 9.77
C SER A 39 37.95 -11.32 8.70
N LEU A 40 38.09 -10.91 7.43
CA LEU A 40 38.73 -11.71 6.37
C LEU A 40 39.21 -10.78 5.24
N LYS A 41 40.50 -10.43 5.30
CA LYS A 41 41.27 -9.82 4.21
C LYS A 41 41.29 -10.76 2.99
N LYS A 42 41.09 -10.20 1.77
CA LYS A 42 41.82 -10.48 0.49
C LYS A 42 41.06 -9.87 -0.72
N PRO A 43 41.68 -9.66 -1.89
CA PRO A 43 42.92 -8.93 -2.21
C PRO A 43 42.68 -7.87 -3.32
N ALA A 44 43.74 -7.21 -3.78
CA ALA A 44 43.75 -6.15 -4.79
C ALA A 44 43.22 -6.55 -6.20
N SER A 45 41.91 -6.43 -6.46
CA SER A 45 41.27 -6.54 -7.80
C SER A 45 40.38 -5.32 -8.14
N SER A 46 40.70 -4.13 -7.64
CA SER A 46 39.72 -3.03 -7.51
C SER A 46 39.34 -2.29 -8.80
N ARG A 47 40.15 -2.33 -9.87
CA ARG A 47 39.87 -1.59 -11.13
C ARG A 47 39.17 -2.44 -12.20
N SER A 48 39.58 -3.70 -12.34
CA SER A 48 39.00 -4.62 -13.34
C SER A 48 37.59 -5.08 -12.98
N GLU A 49 37.33 -5.35 -11.68
CA GLU A 49 36.02 -5.73 -11.18
C GLU A 49 35.01 -4.59 -11.40
N ASN A 50 35.41 -3.35 -11.10
CA ASN A 50 34.55 -2.17 -11.21
C ASN A 50 34.19 -1.88 -12.68
N GLU A 51 35.15 -1.97 -13.61
CA GLU A 51 34.88 -1.86 -15.05
C GLU A 51 33.97 -2.96 -15.59
N LYS A 52 34.16 -4.20 -15.13
CA LYS A 52 33.26 -5.32 -15.46
C LYS A 52 31.85 -5.06 -14.92
N ASN A 53 31.73 -4.52 -13.72
CA ASN A 53 30.44 -4.19 -13.11
C ASN A 53 29.72 -3.07 -13.87
N ILE A 54 30.45 -2.01 -14.26
CA ILE A 54 29.93 -0.91 -15.10
C ILE A 54 29.45 -1.45 -16.45
N ARG A 55 30.21 -2.34 -17.10
CA ARG A 55 29.80 -2.97 -18.37
C ARG A 55 28.55 -3.82 -18.22
N ARG A 56 28.44 -4.61 -17.13
CA ARG A 56 27.25 -5.40 -16.81
C ARG A 56 26.02 -4.51 -16.60
N GLN A 57 26.15 -3.45 -15.80
CA GLN A 57 25.09 -2.48 -15.57
C GLN A 57 24.66 -1.78 -16.87
N LYS A 58 25.62 -1.38 -17.73
CA LYS A 58 25.34 -0.76 -19.03
C LYS A 58 24.57 -1.71 -19.95
N ARG A 59 24.94 -3.00 -19.97
CA ARG A 59 24.22 -4.04 -20.74
C ARG A 59 22.81 -4.29 -20.19
N ALA A 60 22.64 -4.32 -18.87
CA ALA A 60 21.34 -4.46 -18.23
C ALA A 60 20.42 -3.26 -18.55
N LYS A 61 20.93 -2.03 -18.43
CA LYS A 61 20.22 -0.81 -18.82
C LYS A 61 19.79 -0.84 -20.29
N ARG A 62 20.66 -1.29 -21.20
CA ARG A 62 20.31 -1.44 -22.62
C ARG A 62 19.20 -2.46 -22.85
N LYS A 63 19.22 -3.60 -22.15
CA LYS A 63 18.14 -4.61 -22.24
C LYS A 63 16.81 -4.06 -21.73
N ILE A 64 16.82 -3.38 -20.59
CA ILE A 64 15.62 -2.72 -20.03
C ILE A 64 15.09 -1.69 -21.02
N LYS A 65 15.96 -0.85 -21.60
CA LYS A 65 15.56 0.12 -22.63
C LYS A 65 14.91 -0.57 -23.83
N GLN A 66 15.48 -1.66 -24.34
CA GLN A 66 14.89 -2.41 -25.47
C GLN A 66 13.51 -2.98 -25.13
N LEU A 67 13.29 -3.44 -23.90
CA LEU A 67 11.98 -3.90 -23.45
C LEU A 67 10.98 -2.76 -23.36
N ILE A 68 11.40 -1.61 -22.82
CA ILE A 68 10.57 -0.39 -22.74
C ILE A 68 10.22 0.09 -24.15
N ASP A 69 11.20 0.23 -25.03
CA ASP A 69 10.98 0.66 -26.41
C ASP A 69 9.98 -0.28 -27.11
N ARG A 70 10.14 -1.60 -26.95
CA ARG A 70 9.21 -2.59 -27.51
C ARG A 70 7.80 -2.46 -26.92
N TRP A 71 7.68 -2.30 -25.61
CA TRP A 71 6.38 -2.13 -24.94
C TRP A 71 5.68 -0.86 -25.42
N ILE A 72 6.39 0.27 -25.51
CA ILE A 72 5.86 1.53 -26.04
C ILE A 72 5.35 1.33 -27.46
N GLN A 73 6.16 0.71 -28.34
CA GLN A 73 5.74 0.47 -29.72
C GLN A 73 4.49 -0.40 -29.78
N ILE A 74 4.42 -1.50 -29.03
CA ILE A 74 3.23 -2.37 -28.98
C ILE A 74 2.01 -1.59 -28.49
N THR A 75 2.12 -0.83 -27.41
CA THR A 75 1.01 -0.05 -26.84
C THR A 75 0.50 1.01 -27.82
N LEU A 76 1.42 1.74 -28.47
CA LEU A 76 1.05 2.76 -29.46
C LEU A 76 0.43 2.13 -30.71
N THR A 77 0.95 1.00 -31.19
CA THR A 77 0.39 0.29 -32.35
C THR A 77 -0.99 -0.32 -32.05
N LYS A 78 -1.20 -0.87 -30.84
CA LYS A 78 -2.51 -1.39 -30.41
C LYS A 78 -3.58 -0.30 -30.36
N GLY A 79 -3.20 0.90 -29.93
CA GLY A 79 -4.13 2.02 -29.74
C GLY A 79 -5.18 1.76 -28.65
N VAL A 80 -6.06 2.74 -28.42
CA VAL A 80 -7.06 2.67 -27.34
C VAL A 80 -8.01 1.49 -27.53
N SER A 81 -8.49 1.25 -28.75
CA SER A 81 -9.41 0.15 -29.05
C SER A 81 -8.80 -1.22 -28.77
N GLY A 82 -7.57 -1.46 -29.21
CA GLY A 82 -6.88 -2.74 -28.93
C GLY A 82 -6.61 -2.96 -27.44
N LEU A 83 -6.33 -1.89 -26.69
CA LEU A 83 -6.20 -1.97 -25.23
C LEU A 83 -7.53 -2.27 -24.54
N GLN A 84 -8.64 -1.71 -25.03
CA GLN A 84 -9.99 -2.01 -24.52
C GLN A 84 -10.37 -3.47 -24.75
N GLU A 85 -10.08 -4.02 -25.94
CA GLU A 85 -10.30 -5.43 -26.26
C GLU A 85 -9.46 -6.35 -25.38
N GLU A 86 -8.18 -6.05 -25.21
CA GLU A 86 -7.29 -6.80 -24.32
C GLU A 86 -7.79 -6.76 -22.87
N PHE A 87 -8.17 -5.59 -22.36
CA PHE A 87 -8.76 -5.46 -21.03
C PHE A 87 -10.05 -6.27 -20.89
N ALA A 88 -10.96 -6.19 -21.86
CA ALA A 88 -12.20 -6.96 -21.86
C ALA A 88 -11.93 -8.46 -21.86
N SER A 89 -10.91 -8.92 -22.59
CA SER A 89 -10.49 -10.32 -22.61
C SER A 89 -9.92 -10.77 -21.25
N LEU A 90 -9.22 -9.87 -20.55
CA LEU A 90 -8.67 -10.13 -19.21
C LEU A 90 -9.77 -10.16 -18.14
N ALA A 91 -10.78 -9.30 -18.25
CA ALA A 91 -11.90 -9.22 -17.31
C ALA A 91 -12.69 -10.54 -17.17
N GLY A 92 -12.56 -11.46 -18.13
CA GLY A 92 -13.20 -12.79 -18.10
C GLY A 92 -12.36 -13.93 -17.48
N THR A 93 -11.10 -13.70 -17.10
CA THR A 93 -10.16 -14.78 -16.71
C THR A 93 -9.82 -14.84 -15.23
N VAL A 94 -10.56 -14.12 -14.39
CA VAL A 94 -10.32 -14.20 -12.94
C VAL A 94 -10.73 -15.58 -12.43
N ASP A 95 -9.74 -16.40 -12.08
CA ASP A 95 -9.95 -17.73 -11.51
C ASP A 95 -10.91 -17.64 -10.32
N PRO A 96 -12.08 -18.32 -10.37
CA PRO A 96 -13.03 -18.36 -9.27
C PRO A 96 -12.41 -18.78 -7.93
N ALA A 97 -11.34 -19.57 -7.94
CA ALA A 97 -10.61 -19.96 -6.74
C ALA A 97 -9.83 -18.79 -6.10
N LEU A 98 -9.28 -17.88 -6.91
CA LEU A 98 -8.55 -16.69 -6.43
C LEU A 98 -9.49 -15.62 -5.84
N ILE A 99 -10.73 -15.55 -6.32
CA ILE A 99 -11.74 -14.62 -5.78
C ILE A 99 -12.57 -15.21 -4.65
N ARG A 100 -12.36 -16.46 -4.22
CA ARG A 100 -13.12 -17.06 -3.11
C ARG A 100 -13.10 -16.18 -1.85
N VAL A 101 -11.94 -15.61 -1.53
CA VAL A 101 -11.80 -14.67 -0.40
C VAL A 101 -12.66 -13.42 -0.64
N PHE A 102 -12.68 -12.85 -1.84
CA PHE A 102 -13.52 -11.69 -2.17
C PHE A 102 -15.02 -12.02 -2.20
N LEU A 103 -15.41 -13.20 -2.70
CA LEU A 103 -16.81 -13.65 -2.76
C LEU A 103 -17.35 -13.99 -1.37
N GLN A 104 -16.58 -14.67 -0.53
CA GLN A 104 -16.94 -14.97 0.87
C GLN A 104 -17.09 -13.69 1.70
N ASN A 105 -16.29 -12.67 1.39
CA ASN A 105 -16.37 -11.36 2.00
C ASN A 105 -17.49 -10.47 1.43
N SER A 106 -18.04 -10.81 0.27
CA SER A 106 -19.10 -10.05 -0.41
C SER A 106 -20.39 -10.03 0.41
N SER A 107 -20.71 -11.15 1.08
CA SER A 107 -21.87 -11.26 1.99
C SER A 107 -21.65 -10.52 3.32
N THR A 108 -20.40 -10.24 3.71
CA THR A 108 -20.04 -9.59 4.98
C THR A 108 -19.56 -8.15 4.82
N GLY A 109 -19.39 -7.64 3.59
CA GLY A 109 -18.90 -6.28 3.29
C GLY A 109 -17.42 -6.03 3.60
N ARG A 110 -16.72 -6.98 4.23
CA ARG A 110 -15.33 -6.89 4.66
C ARG A 110 -14.40 -7.10 3.45
N ASN A 111 -14.03 -6.07 2.71
CA ASN A 111 -12.96 -5.99 1.67
C ASN A 111 -13.38 -5.27 0.39
N ARG A 112 -14.53 -4.59 0.37
CA ARG A 112 -14.72 -3.53 -0.63
C ARG A 112 -14.00 -2.29 -0.11
N TYR A 113 -12.84 -1.97 -0.70
CA TYR A 113 -12.19 -0.66 -0.55
C TYR A 113 -13.08 0.40 -1.20
N ARG A 114 -14.18 0.71 -0.53
CA ARG A 114 -15.01 1.88 -0.80
C ARG A 114 -14.49 3.00 0.08
N ALA A 115 -14.55 4.21 -0.45
CA ALA A 115 -14.40 5.41 0.36
C ALA A 115 -15.36 5.35 1.56
N PRO A 116 -14.91 5.73 2.77
CA PRO A 116 -15.79 5.79 3.93
C PRO A 116 -17.04 6.61 3.64
N LEU A 117 -18.19 6.10 4.07
CA LEU A 117 -19.47 6.80 3.99
C LEU A 117 -19.78 7.42 5.36
N PRO A 118 -20.67 8.42 5.44
CA PRO A 118 -21.10 8.96 6.72
C PRO A 118 -21.62 7.89 7.70
N THR A 119 -22.25 6.83 7.16
CA THR A 119 -22.81 5.73 7.95
C THR A 119 -21.80 4.64 8.33
N THR A 120 -20.63 4.59 7.68
CA THR A 120 -19.64 3.51 7.86
C THR A 120 -18.26 4.01 8.31
N VAL A 121 -18.11 5.32 8.54
CA VAL A 121 -16.84 5.92 8.99
C VAL A 121 -16.37 5.35 10.33
N TYR A 122 -17.31 4.99 11.21
CA TYR A 122 -17.01 4.31 12.45
C TYR A 122 -16.36 2.94 12.19
N ASP A 123 -17.00 2.11 11.37
CA ASP A 123 -16.51 0.78 11.02
C ASP A 123 -15.15 0.83 10.33
N PHE A 124 -14.93 1.86 9.51
CA PHE A 124 -13.65 2.12 8.86
C PHE A 124 -12.53 2.32 9.90
N TRP A 125 -12.71 3.22 10.86
CA TRP A 125 -11.70 3.46 11.89
C TRP A 125 -11.55 2.28 12.84
N GLN A 126 -12.64 1.58 13.12
CA GLN A 126 -12.60 0.36 13.89
C GLN A 126 -11.77 -0.73 13.21
N MET A 127 -11.91 -0.88 11.90
CA MET A 127 -11.10 -1.79 11.08
C MET A 127 -9.62 -1.40 11.11
N VAL A 128 -9.29 -0.10 11.01
CA VAL A 128 -7.91 0.40 11.09
C VAL A 128 -7.27 0.02 12.43
N LEU A 129 -7.97 0.27 13.55
CA LEU A 129 -7.49 -0.08 14.89
C LEU A 129 -7.36 -1.60 15.09
N GLN A 130 -8.33 -2.38 14.62
CA GLN A 130 -8.32 -3.85 14.77
C GLN A 130 -7.18 -4.51 14.01
N ASN A 131 -6.84 -4.01 12.82
CA ASN A 131 -5.78 -4.56 11.99
C ASN A 131 -4.40 -3.93 12.27
N GLY A 132 -4.32 -2.90 13.12
CA GLY A 132 -3.07 -2.16 13.35
C GLY A 132 -2.56 -1.46 12.08
N SER A 133 -3.47 -1.03 11.19
CA SER A 133 -3.09 -0.38 9.92
C SER A 133 -2.48 0.99 10.20
N CYS A 134 -1.17 1.11 10.01
CA CYS A 134 -0.44 2.37 10.24
C CYS A 134 -0.48 3.36 9.07
N VAL A 135 -0.93 2.91 7.90
CA VAL A 135 -0.99 3.73 6.68
C VAL A 135 -2.37 3.65 6.07
N VAL A 136 -2.97 4.82 5.82
CA VAL A 136 -4.19 4.98 5.03
C VAL A 136 -3.84 5.76 3.77
N VAL A 137 -4.11 5.17 2.60
CA VAL A 137 -3.90 5.82 1.30
C VAL A 137 -5.26 6.17 0.70
N MET A 138 -5.49 7.46 0.47
CA MET A 138 -6.68 7.94 -0.24
C MET A 138 -6.32 8.24 -1.71
N LEU A 139 -7.04 7.59 -2.63
CA LEU A 139 -6.79 7.68 -4.08
C LEU A 139 -7.82 8.51 -4.83
N CYS A 140 -8.74 9.17 -4.11
CA CYS A 140 -9.79 10.02 -4.67
C CYS A 140 -9.89 11.36 -3.93
N GLY A 141 -10.59 12.33 -4.51
CA GLY A 141 -10.98 13.54 -3.81
C GLY A 141 -12.16 13.31 -2.84
N ILE A 142 -12.41 14.27 -1.95
CA ILE A 142 -13.67 14.34 -1.19
C ILE A 142 -14.85 14.63 -2.14
N LYS A 143 -14.63 15.48 -3.14
CA LYS A 143 -15.57 15.76 -4.24
C LYS A 143 -14.86 15.64 -5.58
N GLU A 144 -15.52 15.02 -6.54
CA GLU A 144 -15.08 14.93 -7.95
C GLU A 144 -16.27 15.24 -8.85
N ASN A 145 -16.10 16.18 -9.79
CA ASN A 145 -17.15 16.59 -10.74
C ASN A 145 -18.50 16.84 -10.07
N GLU A 146 -18.49 17.61 -8.98
CA GLU A 146 -19.66 17.99 -8.13
C GLU A 146 -20.28 16.86 -7.28
N ASN A 147 -19.88 15.61 -7.49
CA ASN A 147 -20.35 14.48 -6.70
C ASN A 147 -19.46 14.26 -5.47
N SER A 148 -20.11 14.03 -4.32
CA SER A 148 -19.37 13.66 -3.10
C SER A 148 -18.93 12.20 -3.20
N THR A 149 -17.64 11.99 -3.43
CA THR A 149 -17.01 10.68 -3.67
C THR A 149 -16.49 10.04 -2.40
N CYS A 150 -16.16 10.82 -1.38
CA CYS A 150 -15.61 10.34 -0.11
C CYS A 150 -16.06 11.22 1.06
N PHE A 151 -16.33 10.61 2.22
CA PHE A 151 -16.62 11.34 3.45
C PHE A 151 -15.34 11.93 4.06
N GLU A 152 -15.45 13.07 4.74
CA GLU A 152 -14.34 13.65 5.49
C GLU A 152 -14.13 12.88 6.80
N TYR A 153 -13.45 11.74 6.71
CA TYR A 153 -13.26 10.84 7.84
C TYR A 153 -12.07 11.22 8.75
N TRP A 154 -11.40 12.35 8.51
CA TRP A 154 -10.25 12.82 9.30
C TRP A 154 -10.29 14.33 9.56
N PRO A 155 -9.55 14.84 10.57
CA PRO A 155 -9.47 16.28 10.84
C PRO A 155 -8.80 17.04 9.69
N GLN A 156 -9.52 17.97 9.08
CA GLN A 156 -9.00 18.76 7.94
C GLN A 156 -7.94 19.79 8.36
N LYS A 157 -7.99 20.26 9.61
CA LYS A 157 -7.03 21.23 10.16
C LYS A 157 -6.04 20.52 11.07
N ALA A 158 -4.75 20.81 10.90
CA ALA A 158 -3.72 20.28 11.78
C ALA A 158 -3.98 20.71 13.24
N GLY A 159 -3.76 19.80 14.19
CA GLY A 159 -4.01 20.04 15.61
C GLY A 159 -5.48 20.01 16.02
N THR A 160 -6.40 19.69 15.10
CA THR A 160 -7.82 19.46 15.43
C THR A 160 -8.12 17.97 15.56
N SER A 161 -9.23 17.65 16.22
CA SER A 161 -9.67 16.26 16.40
C SER A 161 -11.11 16.08 15.97
N VAL A 162 -11.43 14.92 15.42
CA VAL A 162 -12.81 14.52 15.08
C VAL A 162 -13.13 13.24 15.83
N ARG A 163 -14.37 13.13 16.32
CA ARG A 163 -14.84 11.94 17.05
C ARG A 163 -15.90 11.20 16.24
N PHE A 164 -15.69 9.90 16.07
CA PHE A 164 -16.64 8.97 15.48
C PHE A 164 -17.06 7.97 16.57
N ASP A 165 -18.21 8.24 17.20
CA ASP A 165 -18.69 7.53 18.38
C ASP A 165 -17.65 7.54 19.53
N ASP A 166 -17.05 6.39 19.86
CA ASP A 166 -16.02 6.25 20.88
C ASP A 166 -14.59 6.34 20.34
N ILE A 167 -14.41 6.51 19.01
CA ILE A 167 -13.09 6.67 18.39
C ILE A 167 -12.77 8.15 18.19
N THR A 168 -11.60 8.58 18.65
CA THR A 168 -11.07 9.93 18.41
C THR A 168 -9.89 9.88 17.46
N VAL A 169 -9.94 10.69 16.41
CA VAL A 169 -8.88 10.84 15.39
C VAL A 169 -8.31 12.25 15.51
N LYS A 170 -6.99 12.38 15.65
CA LYS A 170 -6.26 13.65 15.75
C LYS A 170 -5.22 13.74 14.65
#